data_AF-A0A6M3J245-F1
#
_entry.id   AF-A0A6M3J245-F1
#
_cell.length_a   1.000
_cell.length_b   1.000
_cell.length_c   1.000
_cell.angle_alpha   90.00
_cell.angle_beta   90.00
_cell.angle_gamma   90.00
#
_symmetry.space_group_name_H-M   'P 1'
#
loop_
_entity.id
_entity.type
_entity.pdbx_description
1 polymer ?
#
loop_
_entity_poly.entity_id
_entity_poly.type
_entity_poly.pdbx_seq_one_letter_code
_entity_poly.pdbx_strand_id
1 'polypeptide(L)'
;MTTIKQLDSLAGANSNVSPLIQPKNSPPVLNGCDPTYKLGALLKDTGYEKIGDTLEAGKDITGLFNFRQSSSVQKILATINNSAGTNLTLKYNNAGTWTNINLSNAWDTYEDSKVSMAQFIGYCFFTGYDSTDSVFLPVGSLVGTTFSTSTNVTSMPQGKYIVRYRDRLYVLNAYYSATAYPYRAYYSSVPSAGAITWTPASDFLDVGDYGDEITGGIEAWDKLLLFTEYTCTHYNQEQKKQMWEVGCANHFTIKKSDSFVIWVDSTNVWLSAGGQPVAIGGQIIDFIRNGSPKNFFAEIVDRKYRLYVGTVTVQGVTYSNCMLTYDIATQMWFWRELADDMTALARYNSSGTQRLYMGADTGMVYNKGKHSDSTLINSDNGTSIKSNFELAPITLDALQVEKEIATLTAYAERAGGLKLKARVIDRNTRALTPFLKLGELTKFINDFDIEIEKGAILQVAGSESGSSPYWSFYGIELGINKFADNIKT
;
A
#
# COMPACT_ATOMS: atom_id res chain seq x y z
N MET A 1 44.77 -10.13 -5.29
CA MET A 1 43.45 -9.50 -5.37
C MET A 1 42.59 -10.22 -4.35
N THR A 2 42.08 -9.55 -3.33
CA THR A 2 41.17 -10.17 -2.36
C THR A 2 39.76 -9.84 -2.84
N THR A 3 39.08 -10.81 -3.45
CA THR A 3 37.72 -10.64 -3.95
C THR A 3 36.74 -10.80 -2.79
N ILE A 4 36.03 -9.74 -2.42
CA ILE A 4 34.92 -9.79 -1.47
C ILE A 4 33.63 -9.88 -2.27
N LYS A 5 32.95 -11.03 -2.22
CA LYS A 5 31.59 -11.20 -2.76
C LYS A 5 30.60 -11.12 -1.59
N GLN A 6 29.73 -10.11 -1.57
CA GLN A 6 28.69 -10.02 -0.55
C GLN A 6 27.37 -9.57 -1.18
N LEU A 7 26.37 -10.45 -1.15
CA LEU A 7 24.97 -10.08 -1.31
C LEU A 7 24.12 -11.12 -0.54
N ASP A 8 23.64 -10.76 0.65
CA ASP A 8 22.71 -11.59 1.43
C ASP A 8 21.57 -10.70 1.94
N SER A 9 20.56 -10.47 1.10
CA SER A 9 19.53 -9.44 1.29
C SER A 9 18.41 -9.83 2.27
N LEU A 10 18.65 -10.78 3.19
CA LEU A 10 17.60 -11.36 4.03
C LEU A 10 17.93 -11.25 5.53
N ALA A 11 17.50 -10.15 6.14
CA ALA A 11 17.13 -10.17 7.55
C ALA A 11 16.04 -9.14 7.83
N GLY A 12 15.00 -9.55 8.57
CA GLY A 12 13.86 -8.71 8.93
C GLY A 12 14.28 -7.47 9.71
N ALA A 13 13.61 -6.35 9.41
CA ALA A 13 13.93 -5.06 9.99
C ALA A 13 13.43 -4.95 11.44
N ASN A 14 14.37 -4.79 12.38
CA ASN A 14 14.14 -4.18 13.68
C ASN A 14 15.04 -2.94 13.75
N SER A 15 14.46 -1.73 13.76
CA SER A 15 15.17 -0.47 13.45
C SER A 15 15.44 0.42 14.68
N ASN A 16 15.50 -0.13 15.89
CA ASN A 16 15.81 0.65 17.10
C ASN A 16 17.31 0.76 17.41
N VAL A 17 18.19 0.60 16.43
CA VAL A 17 19.63 0.54 16.69
C VAL A 17 20.42 1.09 15.50
N SER A 18 21.60 1.64 15.82
CA SER A 18 22.63 2.21 14.93
C SER A 18 22.69 1.56 13.53
N PRO A 19 23.05 2.27 12.45
CA PRO A 19 23.30 1.71 11.11
C PRO A 19 24.24 0.49 11.08
N LEU A 20 25.03 0.26 12.14
CA LEU A 20 25.85 -0.94 12.37
C LEU A 20 25.05 -2.20 12.76
N ILE A 21 23.75 -2.06 13.05
CA ILE A 21 22.82 -3.10 13.53
C ILE A 21 21.59 -3.18 12.60
N GLN A 22 21.54 -2.39 11.52
CA GLN A 22 20.74 -2.78 10.36
C GLN A 22 21.17 -4.19 9.94
N PRO A 23 20.24 -5.06 9.50
CA PRO A 23 20.60 -6.26 8.77
C PRO A 23 21.72 -5.92 7.79
N LYS A 24 22.82 -6.67 7.81
CA LYS A 24 24.12 -6.34 7.17
C LYS A 24 24.01 -5.95 5.68
N ASN A 25 22.84 -6.07 5.05
CA ASN A 25 22.59 -5.82 3.64
C ASN A 25 21.20 -5.20 3.32
N SER A 26 20.51 -4.55 4.26
CA SER A 26 19.26 -3.84 3.90
C SER A 26 19.57 -2.48 3.27
N PRO A 27 19.17 -2.21 2.01
CA PRO A 27 19.38 -0.90 1.38
C PRO A 27 18.61 0.20 2.13
N PRO A 28 19.24 1.33 2.52
CA PRO A 28 18.56 2.42 3.22
C PRO A 28 17.52 3.15 2.37
N VAL A 29 17.62 3.05 1.04
CA VAL A 29 16.66 3.64 0.10
C VAL A 29 16.29 2.60 -0.94
N LEU A 30 14.99 2.37 -1.12
CA LEU A 30 14.40 1.55 -2.18
C LEU A 30 13.15 2.23 -2.72
N ASN A 31 13.34 3.19 -3.62
CA ASN A 31 12.26 3.88 -4.32
C ASN A 31 12.13 3.30 -5.74
N GLY A 32 10.93 2.86 -6.12
CA GLY A 32 10.67 2.30 -7.45
C GLY A 32 11.42 1.00 -7.74
N CYS A 33 11.79 0.26 -6.68
CA CYS A 33 12.52 -1.00 -6.78
C CYS A 33 11.75 -2.14 -6.07
N ASP A 34 11.77 -3.35 -6.64
CA ASP A 34 11.21 -4.57 -6.04
C ASP A 34 12.34 -5.57 -5.72
N PRO A 35 12.75 -5.71 -4.44
CA PRO A 35 13.78 -6.67 -4.03
C PRO A 35 13.22 -8.08 -3.79
N THR A 36 11.91 -8.31 -3.89
CA THR A 36 11.28 -9.55 -3.38
C THR A 36 10.89 -10.53 -4.48
N TYR A 37 10.79 -10.07 -5.73
CA TYR A 37 10.45 -10.96 -6.84
C TYR A 37 11.56 -11.97 -7.17
N LYS A 38 12.82 -11.56 -7.18
CA LYS A 38 13.99 -12.42 -7.43
C LYS A 38 15.01 -12.23 -6.31
N LEU A 39 15.11 -13.22 -5.44
CA LEU A 39 16.09 -13.20 -4.35
C LEU A 39 17.51 -12.98 -4.88
N GLY A 40 18.24 -12.06 -4.27
CA GLY A 40 19.59 -11.69 -4.69
C GLY A 40 19.65 -10.67 -5.84
N ALA A 41 18.54 -10.02 -6.20
CA ALA A 41 18.54 -8.96 -7.19
C ALA A 41 17.62 -7.80 -6.77
N LEU A 42 18.02 -6.57 -7.11
CA LEU A 42 17.14 -5.40 -7.09
C LEU A 42 16.54 -5.24 -8.48
N LEU A 43 15.22 -5.17 -8.57
CA LEU A 43 14.54 -4.99 -9.85
C LEU A 43 13.88 -3.61 -9.87
N LYS A 44 13.79 -2.98 -11.04
CA LYS A 44 12.86 -1.85 -11.25
C LYS A 44 11.43 -2.35 -11.04
N ASP A 45 10.61 -1.67 -10.25
CA ASP A 45 9.20 -2.05 -10.11
C ASP A 45 8.46 -1.93 -11.46
N THR A 46 7.38 -2.70 -11.59
CA THR A 46 6.48 -2.66 -12.75
C THR A 46 5.61 -1.42 -12.76
N GLY A 47 5.14 -1.00 -13.93
CA GLY A 47 4.24 0.12 -14.09
C GLY A 47 2.77 -0.24 -13.86
N TYR A 48 1.88 0.61 -14.34
CA TYR A 48 0.44 0.37 -14.39
C TYR A 48 -0.16 0.93 -15.67
N GLU A 49 -1.25 0.32 -16.12
CA GLU A 49 -1.94 0.71 -17.36
C GLU A 49 -3.42 0.97 -17.11
N LYS A 50 -4.02 1.84 -17.93
CA LYS A 50 -5.44 2.17 -17.83
C LYS A 50 -6.32 0.97 -18.19
N ILE A 51 -7.39 0.77 -17.43
CA ILE A 51 -8.41 -0.24 -17.68
C ILE A 51 -9.61 0.43 -18.35
N GLY A 52 -9.85 0.08 -19.61
CA GLY A 52 -10.94 0.65 -20.39
C GLY A 52 -10.76 2.16 -20.60
N ASP A 53 -11.88 2.86 -20.69
CA ASP A 53 -11.90 4.31 -20.86
C ASP A 53 -11.89 5.06 -19.52
N THR A 54 -11.60 6.37 -19.58
CA THR A 54 -11.74 7.27 -18.43
C THR A 54 -13.21 7.32 -18.03
N LEU A 55 -13.52 7.12 -16.75
CA LEU A 55 -14.90 7.09 -16.27
C LEU A 55 -15.53 8.49 -16.32
N GLU A 56 -14.81 9.50 -15.82
CA GLU A 56 -15.18 10.92 -15.87
C GLU A 56 -13.91 11.75 -15.71
N ALA A 57 -13.58 12.61 -16.66
CA ALA A 57 -12.26 13.25 -16.68
C ALA A 57 -12.09 14.24 -15.51
N GLY A 58 -10.98 14.13 -14.79
CA GLY A 58 -10.63 15.03 -13.68
C GLY A 58 -11.54 14.90 -12.46
N LYS A 59 -12.09 13.71 -12.22
CA LYS A 59 -12.89 13.39 -11.04
C LYS A 59 -12.28 12.22 -10.28
N ASP A 60 -12.31 12.31 -8.96
CA ASP A 60 -11.78 11.27 -8.09
C ASP A 60 -12.59 9.99 -8.16
N ILE A 61 -11.90 8.86 -8.28
CA ILE A 61 -12.47 7.54 -7.99
C ILE A 61 -12.63 7.40 -6.47
N THR A 62 -13.85 7.55 -5.96
CA THR A 62 -14.12 7.58 -4.51
C THR A 62 -14.33 6.21 -3.87
N GLY A 63 -14.37 5.15 -4.67
CA GLY A 63 -14.59 3.79 -4.20
C GLY A 63 -14.30 2.78 -5.30
N LEU A 64 -13.61 1.70 -4.94
CA LEU A 64 -13.38 0.55 -5.80
C LEU A 64 -13.70 -0.74 -5.05
N PHE A 65 -14.38 -1.66 -5.71
CA PHE A 65 -14.72 -2.93 -5.08
C PHE A 65 -14.87 -4.06 -6.08
N ASN A 66 -14.31 -5.22 -5.73
CA ASN A 66 -14.47 -6.43 -6.53
C ASN A 66 -15.73 -7.18 -6.10
N PHE A 67 -16.83 -6.96 -6.82
CA PHE A 67 -18.10 -7.62 -6.55
C PHE A 67 -18.15 -9.00 -7.23
N ARG A 68 -18.31 -10.04 -6.42
CA ARG A 68 -18.52 -11.42 -6.87
C ARG A 68 -19.89 -11.90 -6.44
N GLN A 69 -20.81 -11.91 -7.38
CA GLN A 69 -22.14 -12.46 -7.16
C GLN A 69 -22.12 -13.99 -7.19
N SER A 70 -21.30 -14.57 -8.07
CA SER A 70 -21.10 -16.01 -8.20
C SER A 70 -19.65 -16.30 -8.67
N SER A 71 -19.31 -17.58 -8.86
CA SER A 71 -18.03 -17.98 -9.44
C SER A 71 -17.84 -17.49 -10.89
N SER A 72 -18.93 -17.25 -11.62
CA SER A 72 -18.92 -16.82 -13.02
C SER A 72 -19.24 -15.34 -13.22
N VAL A 73 -19.83 -14.69 -12.20
CA VAL A 73 -20.22 -13.27 -12.27
C VAL A 73 -19.36 -12.47 -11.30
N GLN A 74 -18.30 -11.88 -11.86
CA GLN A 74 -17.41 -10.97 -11.18
C GLN A 74 -17.30 -9.65 -11.94
N LYS A 75 -17.27 -8.54 -11.21
CA LYS A 75 -17.18 -7.19 -11.75
C LYS A 75 -16.32 -6.32 -10.84
N ILE A 76 -15.53 -5.41 -11.40
CA ILE A 76 -15.04 -4.28 -10.62
C ILE A 76 -16.12 -3.20 -10.61
N LEU A 77 -16.45 -2.69 -9.44
CA LEU A 77 -17.31 -1.53 -9.24
C LEU A 77 -16.43 -0.32 -8.97
N ALA A 78 -16.84 0.83 -9.48
CA ALA A 78 -16.20 2.12 -9.23
C ALA A 78 -17.25 3.19 -8.95
N THR A 79 -17.01 4.02 -7.94
CA THR A 79 -17.80 5.23 -7.70
C THR A 79 -17.00 6.45 -8.07
N ILE A 80 -17.67 7.41 -8.71
CA ILE A 80 -17.06 8.63 -9.25
C ILE A 80 -18.14 9.69 -9.41
N ASN A 81 -17.77 10.95 -9.24
CA ASN A 81 -18.68 12.05 -9.53
C ASN A 81 -19.07 12.11 -11.01
N ASN A 82 -20.26 12.64 -11.29
CA ASN A 82 -20.64 13.02 -12.64
C ASN A 82 -19.81 14.22 -13.13
N SER A 83 -19.87 14.50 -14.44
CA SER A 83 -19.17 15.63 -15.06
C SER A 83 -19.44 16.98 -14.37
N ALA A 84 -20.68 17.21 -13.94
CA ALA A 84 -21.10 18.42 -13.23
C ALA A 84 -20.54 18.52 -11.79
N GLY A 85 -20.07 17.42 -11.21
CA GLY A 85 -19.61 17.38 -9.82
C GLY A 85 -20.72 17.54 -8.79
N THR A 86 -21.94 17.14 -9.11
CA THR A 86 -23.14 17.31 -8.26
C THR A 86 -23.72 15.98 -7.79
N ASN A 87 -23.39 14.87 -8.46
CA ASN A 87 -24.00 13.58 -8.18
C ASN A 87 -22.90 12.51 -8.18
N LEU A 88 -23.04 11.55 -7.28
CA LEU A 88 -22.20 10.35 -7.28
C LEU A 88 -22.78 9.31 -8.23
N THR A 89 -21.92 8.75 -9.08
CA THR A 89 -22.29 7.70 -10.04
C THR A 89 -21.63 6.38 -9.68
N LEU A 90 -22.27 5.28 -10.05
CA LEU A 90 -21.74 3.92 -9.90
C LEU A 90 -21.54 3.32 -11.28
N LYS A 91 -20.34 2.84 -11.57
CA LYS A 91 -20.00 2.16 -12.82
C LYS A 91 -19.44 0.78 -12.53
N TYR A 92 -19.55 -0.12 -13.50
CA TYR A 92 -18.91 -1.44 -13.43
C TYR A 92 -18.14 -1.77 -14.69
N ASN A 93 -17.14 -2.63 -14.54
CA ASN A 93 -16.40 -3.22 -15.66
C ASN A 93 -16.20 -4.72 -15.41
N ASN A 94 -16.50 -5.53 -16.41
CA ASN A 94 -16.28 -6.98 -16.40
C ASN A 94 -15.73 -7.53 -17.72
N ALA A 95 -15.53 -6.66 -18.73
CA ALA A 95 -15.15 -7.04 -20.09
C ALA A 95 -14.36 -5.93 -20.81
N GLY A 96 -13.66 -5.07 -20.08
CA GLY A 96 -12.82 -4.00 -20.64
C GLY A 96 -13.52 -2.65 -20.79
N THR A 97 -14.86 -2.59 -20.77
CA THR A 97 -15.63 -1.34 -20.87
C THR A 97 -16.35 -1.00 -19.57
N TRP A 98 -16.35 0.28 -19.20
CA TRP A 98 -17.10 0.80 -18.06
C TRP A 98 -18.55 1.09 -18.45
N THR A 99 -19.50 0.56 -17.67
CA THR A 99 -20.94 0.76 -17.88
C THR A 99 -21.58 1.36 -16.63
N ASN A 100 -22.43 2.38 -16.82
CA ASN A 100 -23.17 2.99 -15.71
C ASN A 100 -24.21 2.03 -15.13
N ILE A 101 -24.33 2.04 -13.80
CA ILE A 101 -25.45 1.44 -13.07
C ILE A 101 -26.44 2.56 -12.77
N ASN A 102 -27.72 2.34 -13.10
CA ASN A 102 -28.76 3.32 -12.81
C ASN A 102 -29.06 3.32 -11.30
N LEU A 103 -28.74 4.42 -10.63
CA LEU A 103 -28.98 4.65 -9.20
C LEU A 103 -30.32 5.37 -8.94
N SER A 104 -31.06 5.72 -10.00
CA SER A 104 -32.12 6.73 -9.93
C SER A 104 -31.56 8.01 -9.28
N ASN A 105 -32.32 8.63 -8.36
CA ASN A 105 -31.88 9.84 -7.65
C ASN A 105 -31.29 9.53 -6.26
N ALA A 106 -30.95 8.26 -5.97
CA ALA A 106 -30.59 7.84 -4.62
C ALA A 106 -29.30 8.52 -4.11
N TRP A 107 -28.36 8.82 -5.01
CA TRP A 107 -27.07 9.44 -4.71
C TRP A 107 -26.87 10.79 -5.41
N ASP A 108 -27.96 11.48 -5.74
CA ASP A 108 -27.91 12.88 -6.15
C ASP A 108 -27.47 13.72 -4.94
N THR A 109 -26.61 14.72 -5.14
CA THR A 109 -26.04 15.59 -4.07
C THR A 109 -25.15 14.91 -3.03
N TYR A 110 -24.55 13.75 -3.39
CA TYR A 110 -23.57 13.05 -2.56
C TYR A 110 -22.20 12.97 -3.24
N GLU A 111 -21.82 14.03 -3.96
CA GLU A 111 -20.51 14.15 -4.58
C GLU A 111 -19.36 13.92 -3.58
N ASP A 112 -18.24 13.41 -4.09
CA ASP A 112 -17.01 13.15 -3.32
C ASP A 112 -17.17 12.16 -2.16
N SER A 113 -18.28 11.45 -2.09
CA SER A 113 -18.52 10.48 -1.01
C SER A 113 -17.58 9.28 -1.11
N LYS A 114 -16.91 8.98 -0.01
CA LYS A 114 -16.11 7.77 0.20
C LYS A 114 -17.03 6.59 0.44
N VAL A 115 -17.09 5.67 -0.53
CA VAL A 115 -18.04 4.55 -0.49
C VAL A 115 -17.38 3.30 0.09
N SER A 116 -17.96 2.77 1.17
CA SER A 116 -17.60 1.48 1.75
C SER A 116 -18.56 0.41 1.24
N MET A 117 -17.99 -0.69 0.75
CA MET A 117 -18.73 -1.78 0.10
C MET A 117 -18.44 -3.12 0.76
N ALA A 118 -19.47 -3.94 0.93
CA ALA A 118 -19.33 -5.31 1.39
C ALA A 118 -20.21 -6.26 0.57
N GLN A 119 -19.70 -7.46 0.32
CA GLN A 119 -20.47 -8.52 -0.33
C GLN A 119 -21.07 -9.48 0.71
N PHE A 120 -22.36 -9.80 0.56
CA PHE A 120 -23.05 -10.78 1.41
C PHE A 120 -24.27 -11.33 0.68
N ILE A 121 -24.62 -12.60 0.89
CA ILE A 121 -25.79 -13.27 0.29
C ILE A 121 -25.97 -13.07 -1.23
N GLY A 122 -24.87 -12.85 -1.98
CA GLY A 122 -24.91 -12.60 -3.44
C GLY A 122 -25.20 -11.15 -3.84
N TYR A 123 -25.29 -10.23 -2.88
CA TYR A 123 -25.47 -8.80 -3.08
C TYR A 123 -24.20 -8.03 -2.70
N CYS A 124 -24.00 -6.87 -3.31
CA CYS A 124 -23.09 -5.83 -2.83
C CYS A 124 -23.90 -4.79 -2.06
N PHE A 125 -23.47 -4.44 -0.86
CA PHE A 125 -24.10 -3.45 0.00
C PHE A 125 -23.23 -2.20 0.08
N PHE A 126 -23.85 -1.03 0.14
CA PHE A 126 -23.18 0.26 0.10
C PHE A 126 -23.50 1.07 1.36
N THR A 127 -22.45 1.65 1.92
CA THR A 127 -22.47 2.67 2.97
C THR A 127 -21.38 3.70 2.63
N GLY A 128 -21.28 4.78 3.36
CA GLY A 128 -20.26 5.80 3.08
C GLY A 128 -20.60 7.15 3.67
N TYR A 129 -19.75 8.10 3.37
CA TYR A 129 -19.83 9.45 3.88
C TYR A 129 -19.19 10.43 2.90
N ASP A 130 -19.59 11.69 2.95
CA ASP A 130 -19.10 12.76 2.08
C ASP A 130 -17.67 13.19 2.43
N SER A 131 -17.11 14.12 1.64
CA SER A 131 -15.77 14.65 1.87
C SER A 131 -15.61 15.42 3.19
N THR A 132 -16.72 15.89 3.79
CA THR A 132 -16.74 16.58 5.10
C THR A 132 -16.85 15.63 6.29
N ASP A 133 -17.00 14.32 6.05
CA ASP A 133 -17.15 13.30 7.08
C ASP A 133 -18.37 13.51 8.01
N SER A 134 -19.34 14.28 7.54
CA SER A 134 -20.50 14.74 8.32
C SER A 134 -21.83 14.30 7.69
N VAL A 135 -21.85 14.00 6.40
CA VAL A 135 -23.06 13.57 5.69
C VAL A 135 -22.91 12.10 5.32
N PHE A 136 -23.88 11.29 5.75
CA PHE A 136 -23.89 9.86 5.48
C PHE A 136 -24.56 9.54 4.15
N LEU A 137 -23.93 8.67 3.37
CA LEU A 137 -24.46 8.21 2.09
C LEU A 137 -25.73 7.37 2.30
N PRO A 138 -26.78 7.51 1.47
CA PRO A 138 -27.94 6.63 1.51
C PRO A 138 -27.55 5.19 1.21
N VAL A 139 -28.04 4.28 2.06
CA VAL A 139 -27.78 2.85 1.92
C VAL A 139 -28.36 2.30 0.62
N GLY A 140 -27.70 1.28 0.07
CA GLY A 140 -28.18 0.59 -1.11
C GLY A 140 -27.67 -0.84 -1.17
N SER A 141 -28.29 -1.63 -2.04
CA SER A 141 -27.80 -2.93 -2.44
C SER A 141 -27.78 -3.08 -3.96
N LEU A 142 -26.93 -3.96 -4.46
CA LEU A 142 -26.78 -4.27 -5.88
C LEU A 142 -26.76 -5.79 -6.07
N VAL A 143 -27.57 -6.27 -7.01
CA VAL A 143 -27.49 -7.61 -7.58
C VAL A 143 -27.45 -7.51 -9.10
N GLY A 144 -26.52 -8.19 -9.76
CA GLY A 144 -26.30 -8.06 -11.20
C GLY A 144 -25.90 -6.64 -11.60
N THR A 145 -26.85 -5.88 -12.13
CA THR A 145 -26.75 -4.44 -12.45
C THR A 145 -27.93 -3.64 -11.88
N THR A 146 -28.76 -4.26 -11.03
CA THR A 146 -29.96 -3.65 -10.47
C THR A 146 -29.65 -3.13 -9.08
N PHE A 147 -29.55 -1.80 -8.96
CA PHE A 147 -29.42 -1.11 -7.69
C PHE A 147 -30.79 -1.01 -7.00
N SER A 148 -30.82 -1.11 -5.68
CA SER A 148 -32.04 -1.01 -4.88
C SER A 148 -31.77 -0.31 -3.56
N THR A 149 -32.71 0.55 -3.16
CA THR A 149 -32.76 1.20 -1.84
C THR A 149 -33.73 0.50 -0.87
N SER A 150 -34.26 -0.67 -1.25
CA SER A 150 -35.23 -1.43 -0.45
C SER A 150 -34.84 -2.90 -0.26
N THR A 151 -34.36 -3.57 -1.30
CA THR A 151 -33.99 -5.00 -1.22
C THR A 151 -32.84 -5.21 -0.24
N ASN A 152 -33.10 -5.96 0.84
CA ASN A 152 -32.14 -6.26 1.94
C ASN A 152 -31.59 -5.05 2.70
N VAL A 153 -32.09 -3.84 2.44
CA VAL A 153 -31.62 -2.59 3.07
C VAL A 153 -32.75 -1.75 3.67
N THR A 154 -34.01 -2.21 3.61
CA THR A 154 -35.09 -1.58 4.37
C THR A 154 -34.73 -1.51 5.85
N SER A 155 -34.80 -0.30 6.41
CA SER A 155 -34.43 0.02 7.79
C SER A 155 -32.95 -0.20 8.15
N MET A 156 -32.08 -0.46 7.17
CA MET A 156 -30.64 -0.48 7.40
C MET A 156 -30.17 0.93 7.81
N PRO A 157 -29.48 1.10 8.94
CA PRO A 157 -28.88 2.38 9.32
C PRO A 157 -27.87 2.83 8.27
N GLN A 158 -27.76 4.14 8.06
CA GLN A 158 -26.62 4.68 7.33
C GLN A 158 -25.37 4.54 8.20
N GLY A 159 -24.20 4.47 7.58
CA GLY A 159 -22.95 4.46 8.33
C GLY A 159 -21.75 4.75 7.46
N LYS A 160 -20.60 4.99 8.08
CA LYS A 160 -19.37 5.27 7.35
C LYS A 160 -18.78 4.01 6.73
N TYR A 161 -18.93 2.87 7.42
CA TYR A 161 -18.27 1.62 7.03
C TYR A 161 -19.22 0.43 7.13
N ILE A 162 -18.97 -0.58 6.29
CA ILE A 162 -19.70 -1.85 6.32
C ILE A 162 -18.75 -3.04 6.29
N VAL A 163 -19.00 -4.01 7.17
CA VAL A 163 -18.15 -5.20 7.34
C VAL A 163 -19.03 -6.43 7.47
N ARG A 164 -18.62 -7.53 6.85
CA ARG A 164 -19.23 -8.84 7.08
C ARG A 164 -18.50 -9.56 8.22
N TYR A 165 -19.25 -10.12 9.15
CA TYR A 165 -18.71 -11.05 10.14
C TYR A 165 -19.67 -12.22 10.36
N ARG A 166 -19.15 -13.44 10.21
CA ARG A 166 -19.93 -14.69 10.17
C ARG A 166 -21.11 -14.57 9.19
N ASP A 167 -22.32 -14.74 9.72
CA ASP A 167 -23.58 -14.77 8.99
C ASP A 167 -24.36 -13.47 9.13
N ARG A 168 -23.68 -12.34 9.37
CA ARG A 168 -24.31 -11.02 9.46
C ARG A 168 -23.48 -9.95 8.78
N LEU A 169 -24.15 -8.87 8.39
CA LEU A 169 -23.53 -7.60 8.04
C LEU A 169 -23.56 -6.65 9.22
N TYR A 170 -22.52 -5.84 9.34
CA TYR A 170 -22.36 -4.83 10.37
C TYR A 170 -22.15 -3.47 9.72
N VAL A 171 -22.93 -2.47 10.12
CA VAL A 171 -22.76 -1.05 9.77
C VAL A 171 -22.13 -0.34 10.96
N LEU A 172 -21.00 0.30 10.73
CA LEU A 172 -20.17 0.92 11.76
C LEU A 172 -20.19 2.43 11.64
N ASN A 173 -20.07 3.14 12.78
CA ASN A 173 -20.13 4.60 12.87
C ASN A 173 -21.38 5.10 12.15
N ALA A 174 -22.53 4.95 12.80
CA ALA A 174 -23.81 4.90 12.12
C ALA A 174 -24.68 6.13 12.37
N TYR A 175 -25.55 6.45 11.42
CA TYR A 175 -26.59 7.47 11.54
C TYR A 175 -27.95 6.83 11.41
N TYR A 176 -28.78 7.02 12.44
CA TYR A 176 -30.10 6.40 12.54
C TYR A 176 -31.09 7.34 13.21
N SER A 177 -32.30 7.45 12.65
CA SER A 177 -33.40 8.27 13.19
C SER A 177 -32.98 9.72 13.49
N ALA A 178 -32.25 10.35 12.57
CA ALA A 178 -31.72 11.71 12.68
C ALA A 178 -30.68 11.94 13.79
N THR A 179 -30.00 10.88 14.25
CA THR A 179 -28.94 10.97 15.27
C THR A 179 -27.72 10.17 14.82
N ALA A 180 -26.52 10.75 14.97
CA ALA A 180 -25.26 10.06 14.76
C ALA A 180 -24.86 9.27 16.02
N TYR A 181 -24.49 8.01 15.83
CA TYR A 181 -24.00 7.08 16.83
C TYR A 181 -22.60 6.59 16.43
N PRO A 182 -21.57 7.44 16.59
CA PRO A 182 -20.23 7.15 16.09
C PRO A 182 -19.56 5.94 16.76
N TYR A 183 -19.95 5.64 18.00
CA TYR A 183 -19.46 4.50 18.81
C TYR A 183 -20.28 3.20 18.61
N ARG A 184 -21.30 3.20 17.75
CA ARG A 184 -22.25 2.09 17.61
C ARG A 184 -22.06 1.31 16.31
N ALA A 185 -22.17 -0.01 16.42
CA ALA A 185 -22.27 -0.92 15.29
C ALA A 185 -23.65 -1.59 15.27
N TYR A 186 -24.38 -1.43 14.17
CA TYR A 186 -25.65 -2.12 13.93
C TYR A 186 -25.43 -3.38 13.13
N TYR A 187 -26.25 -4.42 13.33
CA TYR A 187 -26.11 -5.66 12.58
C TYR A 187 -27.42 -6.14 11.96
N SER A 188 -27.30 -6.82 10.82
CA SER A 188 -28.42 -7.46 10.15
C SER A 188 -28.88 -8.71 10.91
N SER A 189 -30.08 -9.19 10.61
CA SER A 189 -30.47 -10.57 10.92
C SER A 189 -29.58 -11.60 10.20
N VAL A 190 -29.64 -12.85 10.67
CA VAL A 190 -29.05 -13.99 9.94
C VAL A 190 -29.89 -14.23 8.68
N PRO A 191 -29.28 -14.52 7.52
CA PRO A 191 -30.00 -14.79 6.29
C PRO A 191 -31.08 -15.85 6.44
N SER A 192 -32.27 -15.56 5.93
CA SER A 192 -33.36 -16.51 5.77
C SER A 192 -33.91 -16.39 4.35
N ALA A 193 -33.97 -17.51 3.62
CA ALA A 193 -34.40 -17.57 2.22
C ALA A 193 -33.69 -16.56 1.29
N GLY A 194 -32.39 -16.29 1.52
CA GLY A 194 -31.61 -15.37 0.71
C GLY A 194 -31.86 -13.89 0.99
N ALA A 195 -32.55 -13.56 2.09
CA ALA A 195 -32.82 -12.19 2.52
C ALA A 195 -32.32 -11.92 3.94
N ILE A 196 -32.06 -10.65 4.23
CA ILE A 196 -31.79 -10.14 5.58
C ILE A 196 -32.71 -8.96 5.90
N THR A 197 -32.86 -8.71 7.19
CA THR A 197 -33.64 -7.62 7.75
C THR A 197 -32.80 -6.84 8.76
N TRP A 198 -33.21 -5.62 9.05
CA TRP A 198 -32.55 -4.75 10.02
C TRP A 198 -33.56 -4.34 11.08
N THR A 199 -33.18 -4.47 12.36
CA THR A 199 -34.01 -4.04 13.49
C THR A 199 -33.19 -3.12 14.40
N PRO A 200 -32.88 -1.88 13.96
CA PRO A 200 -31.90 -1.03 14.64
C PRO A 200 -32.28 -0.66 16.07
N ALA A 201 -33.55 -0.77 16.45
CA ALA A 201 -33.99 -0.52 17.82
C ALA A 201 -33.41 -1.50 18.85
N SER A 202 -33.05 -2.73 18.43
CA SER A 202 -32.51 -3.78 19.32
C SER A 202 -31.18 -4.35 18.84
N ASP A 203 -30.90 -4.29 17.54
CA ASP A 203 -29.83 -5.03 16.91
C ASP A 203 -28.59 -4.16 16.73
N PHE A 204 -27.98 -3.81 17.85
CA PHE A 204 -26.75 -3.03 17.89
C PHE A 204 -25.85 -3.42 19.06
N LEU A 205 -24.60 -2.99 18.98
CA LEU A 205 -23.65 -3.01 20.07
C LEU A 205 -22.88 -1.68 20.12
N ASP A 206 -22.56 -1.25 21.33
CA ASP A 206 -21.70 -0.08 21.56
C ASP A 206 -20.26 -0.52 21.79
N VAL A 207 -19.31 0.19 21.16
CA VAL A 207 -17.87 -0.02 21.25
C VAL A 207 -17.27 1.02 22.21
N GLY A 208 -16.46 0.56 23.16
CA GLY A 208 -15.85 1.42 24.18
C GLY A 208 -16.86 2.01 25.18
N ASP A 209 -16.43 3.07 25.86
CA ASP A 209 -17.19 3.79 26.89
C ASP A 209 -17.88 5.05 26.35
N TYR A 210 -18.35 5.02 25.09
CA TYR A 210 -19.01 6.15 24.41
C TYR A 210 -18.14 7.37 24.10
N GLY A 211 -16.84 7.34 24.45
CA GLY A 211 -15.92 8.48 24.26
C GLY A 211 -15.31 8.59 22.86
N ASP A 212 -15.15 7.47 22.15
CA ASP A 212 -14.44 7.43 20.86
C ASP A 212 -15.33 6.93 19.73
N GLU A 213 -15.13 7.46 18.54
CA GLU A 213 -15.77 6.97 17.33
C GLU A 213 -15.13 5.69 16.80
N ILE A 214 -15.95 4.84 16.16
CA ILE A 214 -15.44 3.71 15.40
C ILE A 214 -14.79 4.24 14.12
N THR A 215 -13.51 3.96 13.93
CA THR A 215 -12.72 4.34 12.76
C THR A 215 -12.63 3.23 11.72
N GLY A 216 -13.06 2.01 12.07
CA GLY A 216 -13.17 0.90 11.14
C GLY A 216 -13.38 -0.45 11.81
N GLY A 217 -13.53 -1.50 11.00
CA GLY A 217 -13.56 -2.87 11.49
C GLY A 217 -13.18 -3.90 10.43
N ILE A 218 -12.93 -5.13 10.88
CA ILE A 218 -12.63 -6.26 10.00
C ILE A 218 -12.95 -7.59 10.70
N GLU A 219 -13.30 -8.63 9.94
CA GLU A 219 -13.41 -9.99 10.46
C GLU A 219 -12.03 -10.67 10.49
N ALA A 220 -11.60 -11.14 11.66
CA ALA A 220 -10.36 -11.90 11.83
C ALA A 220 -10.42 -12.85 13.03
N TRP A 221 -9.81 -14.03 12.91
CA TRP A 221 -9.74 -15.05 13.96
C TRP A 221 -11.11 -15.40 14.58
N ASP A 222 -12.13 -15.51 13.71
CA ASP A 222 -13.52 -15.74 14.10
C ASP A 222 -14.06 -14.67 15.08
N LYS A 223 -13.58 -13.44 14.96
CA LYS A 223 -14.03 -12.26 15.71
C LYS A 223 -14.23 -11.09 14.77
N LEU A 224 -15.15 -10.20 15.11
CA LEU A 224 -15.21 -8.87 14.56
C LEU A 224 -14.28 -7.99 15.38
N LEU A 225 -13.27 -7.41 14.72
CA LEU A 225 -12.42 -6.39 15.28
C LEU A 225 -13.05 -5.03 14.98
N LEU A 226 -13.22 -4.22 16.02
CA LEU A 226 -13.77 -2.88 15.96
C LEU A 226 -12.73 -1.92 16.50
N PHE A 227 -12.27 -1.02 15.64
CA PHE A 227 -11.23 -0.05 15.97
C PHE A 227 -11.85 1.30 16.31
N THR A 228 -11.36 1.91 17.37
CA THR A 228 -11.41 3.36 17.56
C THR A 228 -10.06 3.96 17.14
N GLU A 229 -9.85 5.26 17.31
CA GLU A 229 -8.54 5.88 17.06
C GLU A 229 -7.45 5.29 17.98
N TYR A 230 -7.81 4.87 19.20
CA TYR A 230 -6.85 4.46 20.23
C TYR A 230 -6.95 3.00 20.67
N THR A 231 -8.07 2.31 20.42
CA THR A 231 -8.28 0.96 20.93
C THR A 231 -8.85 0.00 19.89
N CYS A 232 -8.72 -1.29 20.17
CA CYS A 232 -9.37 -2.34 19.40
C CYS A 232 -10.21 -3.25 20.32
N THR A 233 -11.49 -3.38 19.98
CA THR A 233 -12.45 -4.27 20.64
C THR A 233 -12.70 -5.50 19.81
N HIS A 234 -12.63 -6.66 20.44
CA HIS A 234 -13.00 -7.94 19.86
C HIS A 234 -14.45 -8.26 20.21
N TYR A 235 -15.22 -8.67 19.21
CA TYR A 235 -16.60 -9.11 19.38
C TYR A 235 -16.81 -10.48 18.74
N ASN A 236 -17.41 -11.42 19.49
CA ASN A 236 -17.66 -12.80 19.03
C ASN A 236 -19.16 -13.18 18.96
N GLN A 237 -20.05 -12.18 18.88
CA GLN A 237 -21.51 -12.29 18.98
C GLN A 237 -22.10 -12.44 20.39
N GLU A 238 -21.29 -12.83 21.38
CA GLU A 238 -21.75 -13.02 22.76
C GLU A 238 -21.09 -12.03 23.73
N GLN A 239 -19.79 -11.80 23.51
CA GLN A 239 -18.92 -11.01 24.36
C GLN A 239 -18.22 -9.95 23.52
N LYS A 240 -18.12 -8.75 24.11
CA LYS A 240 -17.23 -7.69 23.65
C LYS A 240 -16.12 -7.52 24.67
N LYS A 241 -14.87 -7.47 24.21
CA LYS A 241 -13.69 -7.28 25.06
C LYS A 241 -12.68 -6.40 24.35
N GLN A 242 -12.27 -5.31 24.98
CA GLN A 242 -11.11 -4.55 24.54
C GLN A 242 -9.87 -5.45 24.63
N MET A 243 -9.17 -5.63 23.51
CA MET A 243 -7.98 -6.47 23.46
C MET A 243 -6.71 -5.63 23.43
N TRP A 244 -6.70 -4.53 22.68
CA TRP A 244 -5.51 -3.72 22.47
C TRP A 244 -5.78 -2.24 22.73
N GLU A 245 -4.78 -1.57 23.28
CA GLU A 245 -4.67 -0.10 23.36
C GLU A 245 -3.94 0.43 22.11
N VAL A 246 -4.30 -0.14 20.97
CA VAL A 246 -3.82 0.26 19.64
C VAL A 246 -5.05 0.33 18.74
N GLY A 247 -5.34 1.52 18.25
CA GLY A 247 -6.47 1.79 17.37
C GLY A 247 -6.09 1.80 15.90
N CYS A 248 -6.91 2.47 15.09
CA CYS A 248 -6.69 2.67 13.67
C CYS A 248 -7.14 4.08 13.28
N ALA A 249 -6.40 4.73 12.38
CA ALA A 249 -6.76 6.07 11.90
C ALA A 249 -7.82 6.06 10.78
N ASN A 250 -7.87 4.99 9.99
CA ASN A 250 -8.79 4.88 8.86
C ASN A 250 -9.10 3.42 8.49
N HIS A 251 -10.39 3.08 8.39
CA HIS A 251 -10.91 1.79 7.95
C HIS A 251 -10.25 1.26 6.68
N PHE A 252 -9.97 2.13 5.70
CA PHE A 252 -9.44 1.71 4.41
C PHE A 252 -7.98 1.20 4.47
N THR A 253 -7.29 1.37 5.59
CA THR A 253 -5.96 0.80 5.84
C THR A 253 -6.03 -0.61 6.44
N ILE A 254 -7.17 -1.02 7.00
CA ILE A 254 -7.30 -2.32 7.68
C ILE A 254 -7.44 -3.42 6.63
N LYS A 255 -6.45 -4.32 6.56
CA LYS A 255 -6.45 -5.44 5.61
C LYS A 255 -6.10 -6.74 6.30
N LYS A 256 -6.72 -7.82 5.83
CA LYS A 256 -6.49 -9.18 6.29
C LYS A 256 -5.88 -10.02 5.16
N SER A 257 -4.82 -10.75 5.48
CA SER A 257 -4.25 -11.79 4.64
C SER A 257 -3.97 -13.01 5.48
N ASP A 258 -4.60 -14.13 5.14
CA ASP A 258 -4.48 -15.39 5.88
C ASP A 258 -4.79 -15.20 7.38
N SER A 259 -3.78 -15.36 8.23
CA SER A 259 -3.88 -15.19 9.70
C SER A 259 -3.47 -13.80 10.18
N PHE A 260 -3.05 -12.90 9.28
CA PHE A 260 -2.56 -11.57 9.63
C PHE A 260 -3.61 -10.50 9.40
N VAL A 261 -3.69 -9.56 10.33
CA VAL A 261 -4.36 -8.27 10.14
C VAL A 261 -3.28 -7.19 10.19
N ILE A 262 -3.30 -6.31 9.20
CA ILE A 262 -2.38 -5.18 9.07
C ILE A 262 -3.20 -3.90 8.97
N TRP A 263 -2.81 -2.86 9.70
CA TRP A 263 -3.48 -1.56 9.70
C TRP A 263 -2.52 -0.44 10.07
N VAL A 264 -2.99 0.79 9.95
CA VAL A 264 -2.21 2.00 10.28
C VAL A 264 -2.94 2.81 11.35
N ASP A 265 -2.19 3.33 12.31
CA ASP A 265 -2.65 4.36 13.25
C ASP A 265 -1.90 5.68 13.00
N SER A 266 -2.01 6.64 13.93
CA SER A 266 -1.32 7.93 13.82
C SER A 266 0.20 7.86 13.96
N THR A 267 0.76 6.72 14.38
CA THR A 267 2.16 6.59 14.81
C THR A 267 2.96 5.52 14.07
N ASN A 268 2.31 4.46 13.60
CA ASN A 268 2.96 3.26 13.06
C ASN A 268 2.04 2.43 12.15
N VAL A 269 2.65 1.42 11.53
CA VAL A 269 1.93 0.32 10.88
C VAL A 269 2.00 -0.89 11.80
N TRP A 270 0.86 -1.51 12.05
CA TRP A 270 0.71 -2.61 12.99
C TRP A 270 0.37 -3.89 12.26
N LEU A 271 0.92 -5.00 12.74
CA LEU A 271 0.60 -6.35 12.29
C LEU A 271 0.27 -7.21 13.50
N SER A 272 -0.83 -7.95 13.43
CA SER A 272 -1.18 -8.96 14.44
C SER A 272 -1.57 -10.27 13.77
N ALA A 273 -1.26 -11.38 14.46
CA ALA A 273 -1.71 -12.74 14.14
C ALA A 273 -2.72 -13.28 15.19
N GLY A 274 -3.36 -12.39 15.94
CA GLY A 274 -4.36 -12.70 16.97
C GLY A 274 -3.89 -12.43 18.39
N GLY A 275 -2.59 -12.20 18.57
CA GLY A 275 -1.97 -11.74 19.83
C GLY A 275 -1.78 -10.22 19.86
N GLN A 276 -0.86 -9.76 20.71
CA GLN A 276 -0.49 -8.35 20.79
C GLN A 276 0.03 -7.86 19.41
N PRO A 277 -0.40 -6.69 18.91
CA PRO A 277 0.10 -6.13 17.67
C PRO A 277 1.58 -5.81 17.77
N VAL A 278 2.31 -6.08 16.70
CA VAL A 278 3.73 -5.73 16.55
C VAL A 278 3.82 -4.57 15.57
N ALA A 279 4.56 -3.54 15.97
CA ALA A 279 4.87 -2.43 15.09
C ALA A 279 5.83 -2.89 13.99
N ILE A 280 5.43 -2.72 12.73
CA ILE A 280 6.21 -3.11 11.56
C ILE A 280 6.65 -1.90 10.72
N GLY A 281 6.26 -0.67 11.05
CA GLY A 281 6.60 0.52 10.25
C GLY A 281 8.11 0.75 10.11
N GLY A 282 8.90 0.49 11.16
CA GLY A 282 10.36 0.50 11.11
C GLY A 282 10.95 1.68 10.30
N GLN A 283 11.49 1.38 9.12
CA GLN A 283 12.13 2.34 8.21
C GLN A 283 11.18 3.36 7.57
N ILE A 284 9.89 3.05 7.44
CA ILE A 284 8.90 3.94 6.83
C ILE A 284 8.19 4.85 7.85
N ILE A 285 8.58 4.81 9.13
CA ILE A 285 7.87 5.54 10.19
C ILE A 285 7.81 7.05 9.92
N ASP A 286 8.85 7.61 9.29
CA ASP A 286 8.86 9.02 8.92
C ASP A 286 7.81 9.33 7.83
N PHE A 287 7.53 8.40 6.91
CA PHE A 287 6.46 8.58 5.93
C PHE A 287 5.08 8.59 6.61
N ILE A 288 4.88 7.72 7.61
CA ILE A 288 3.62 7.67 8.36
C ILE A 288 3.41 8.95 9.16
N ARG A 289 4.44 9.43 9.88
CA ARG A 289 4.38 10.61 10.74
C ARG A 289 4.27 11.94 9.98
N ASN A 290 4.82 12.01 8.77
CA ASN A 290 4.75 13.21 7.93
C ASN A 290 3.55 13.21 6.95
N GLY A 291 2.76 12.13 6.91
CA GLY A 291 1.52 12.07 6.15
C GLY A 291 0.28 12.26 7.02
N SER A 292 -0.90 12.03 6.42
CA SER A 292 -2.19 12.06 7.13
C SER A 292 -2.83 10.66 7.13
N PRO A 293 -2.66 9.87 8.21
CA PRO A 293 -3.21 8.52 8.30
C PRO A 293 -4.73 8.41 8.07
N LYS A 294 -5.49 9.49 8.32
CA LYS A 294 -6.93 9.57 8.00
C LYS A 294 -7.23 9.56 6.49
N ASN A 295 -6.25 9.91 5.66
CA ASN A 295 -6.34 9.91 4.20
C ASN A 295 -5.68 8.69 3.55
N PHE A 296 -4.99 7.85 4.33
CA PHE A 296 -4.33 6.67 3.78
C PHE A 296 -5.34 5.58 3.44
N PHE A 297 -5.00 4.75 2.46
CA PHE A 297 -5.76 3.56 2.13
C PHE A 297 -4.82 2.47 1.63
N ALA A 298 -5.26 1.22 1.76
CA ALA A 298 -4.41 0.07 1.47
C ALA A 298 -5.15 -1.05 0.74
N GLU A 299 -4.38 -1.97 0.17
CA GLU A 299 -4.88 -3.26 -0.30
C GLU A 299 -3.78 -4.33 -0.24
N ILE A 300 -4.17 -5.59 -0.05
CA ILE A 300 -3.25 -6.73 -0.12
C ILE A 300 -3.48 -7.51 -1.42
N VAL A 301 -2.42 -7.59 -2.24
CA VAL A 301 -2.36 -8.43 -3.44
C VAL A 301 -1.03 -9.17 -3.47
N ASP A 302 -1.06 -10.48 -3.71
CA ASP A 302 0.13 -11.36 -3.73
C ASP A 302 0.98 -11.31 -2.46
N ARG A 303 0.35 -11.28 -1.28
CA ARG A 303 1.03 -11.15 0.03
C ARG A 303 1.83 -9.85 0.21
N LYS A 304 1.59 -8.85 -0.64
CA LYS A 304 2.15 -7.50 -0.50
C LYS A 304 1.06 -6.54 -0.03
N TYR A 305 1.23 -6.00 1.17
CA TYR A 305 0.41 -4.92 1.72
C TYR A 305 0.88 -3.60 1.12
N ARG A 306 0.04 -2.99 0.29
CA ARG A 306 0.33 -1.73 -0.40
C ARG A 306 -0.47 -0.63 0.25
N LEU A 307 0.22 0.34 0.81
CA LEU A 307 -0.30 1.48 1.53
C LEU A 307 0.01 2.74 0.73
N TYR A 308 -1.02 3.42 0.25
CA TYR A 308 -0.86 4.74 -0.36
C TYR A 308 -0.89 5.81 0.72
N VAL A 309 0.13 6.68 0.73
CA VAL A 309 0.28 7.76 1.72
C VAL A 309 0.22 9.16 1.11
N GLY A 310 0.05 9.26 -0.21
CA GLY A 310 0.04 10.54 -0.92
C GLY A 310 1.42 11.19 -1.00
N THR A 311 1.44 12.51 -1.15
CA THR A 311 2.68 13.29 -1.15
C THR A 311 3.12 13.57 0.29
N VAL A 312 4.36 13.21 0.62
CA VAL A 312 4.93 13.39 1.97
C VAL A 312 6.31 14.02 1.89
N THR A 313 6.67 14.82 2.91
CA THR A 313 8.03 15.38 3.03
C THR A 313 8.73 14.72 4.20
N VAL A 314 9.79 13.96 3.90
CA VAL A 314 10.60 13.23 4.89
C VAL A 314 11.99 13.81 4.89
N GLN A 315 12.45 14.32 6.04
CA GLN A 315 13.79 14.87 6.22
C GLN A 315 14.16 15.96 5.17
N GLY A 316 13.17 16.77 4.78
CA GLY A 316 13.33 17.84 3.79
C GLY A 316 13.26 17.39 2.33
N VAL A 317 13.06 16.10 2.05
CA VAL A 317 12.84 15.57 0.70
C VAL A 317 11.34 15.29 0.52
N THR A 318 10.73 15.92 -0.48
CA THR A 318 9.36 15.65 -0.87
C THR A 318 9.31 14.47 -1.82
N TYR A 319 8.53 13.45 -1.45
CA TYR A 319 8.22 12.31 -2.29
C TYR A 319 6.75 12.41 -2.71
N SER A 320 6.49 12.41 -4.02
CA SER A 320 5.14 12.57 -4.55
C SER A 320 4.42 11.22 -4.68
N ASN A 321 3.13 11.17 -4.35
CA ASN A 321 2.25 10.01 -4.59
C ASN A 321 2.85 8.68 -4.14
N CYS A 322 3.29 8.63 -2.90
CA CYS A 322 4.01 7.48 -2.37
C CYS A 322 3.08 6.28 -2.13
N MET A 323 3.49 5.14 -2.67
CA MET A 323 2.97 3.83 -2.31
C MET A 323 4.05 3.04 -1.57
N LEU A 324 3.82 2.80 -0.29
CA LEU A 324 4.66 1.98 0.57
C LEU A 324 4.19 0.53 0.44
N THR A 325 5.12 -0.41 0.23
CA THR A 325 4.81 -1.83 0.09
C THR A 325 5.55 -2.64 1.13
N TYR A 326 4.78 -3.38 1.93
CA TYR A 326 5.29 -4.39 2.85
C TYR A 326 5.07 -5.76 2.26
N ASP A 327 6.16 -6.48 1.99
CA ASP A 327 6.09 -7.89 1.62
C ASP A 327 5.99 -8.74 2.89
N ILE A 328 4.87 -9.42 3.07
CA ILE A 328 4.59 -10.22 4.27
C ILE A 328 5.54 -11.41 4.38
N ALA A 329 6.01 -11.97 3.25
CA ALA A 329 6.86 -13.14 3.24
C ALA A 329 8.31 -12.81 3.61
N THR A 330 8.84 -11.69 3.11
CA THR A 330 10.21 -11.25 3.42
C THR A 330 10.29 -10.28 4.59
N GLN A 331 9.15 -9.75 5.05
CA GLN A 331 9.03 -8.75 6.10
C GLN A 331 9.82 -7.46 5.79
N MET A 332 9.81 -7.06 4.53
CA MET A 332 10.56 -5.89 4.04
C MET A 332 9.63 -4.79 3.56
N TRP A 333 10.00 -3.55 3.84
CA TRP A 333 9.42 -2.37 3.23
C TRP A 333 10.25 -1.92 2.03
N PHE A 334 9.55 -1.44 1.03
CA PHE A 334 10.07 -0.63 -0.07
C PHE A 334 8.96 0.32 -0.50
N TRP A 335 9.29 1.36 -1.25
CA TRP A 335 8.30 2.33 -1.69
C TRP A 335 8.50 2.74 -3.13
N ARG A 336 7.53 3.49 -3.65
CA ARG A 336 7.63 4.11 -4.95
C ARG A 336 6.80 5.38 -5.01
N GLU A 337 7.26 6.34 -5.79
CA GLU A 337 6.46 7.47 -6.25
C GLU A 337 5.66 7.06 -7.49
N LEU A 338 4.36 7.34 -7.51
CA LEU A 338 3.49 7.12 -8.67
C LEU A 338 3.41 8.37 -9.54
N ALA A 339 3.13 8.20 -10.83
CA ALA A 339 2.91 9.33 -11.72
C ALA A 339 1.57 10.05 -11.47
N ASP A 340 0.54 9.31 -11.05
CA ASP A 340 -0.82 9.80 -10.81
C ASP A 340 -1.18 9.75 -9.31
N ASP A 341 -2.10 10.61 -8.87
CA ASP A 341 -2.60 10.66 -7.50
C ASP A 341 -3.69 9.58 -7.34
N MET A 342 -3.43 8.59 -6.50
CA MET A 342 -4.39 7.52 -6.27
C MET A 342 -5.41 7.96 -5.22
N THR A 343 -6.65 7.49 -5.36
CA THR A 343 -7.79 7.81 -4.49
C THR A 343 -8.48 6.55 -3.95
N ALA A 344 -8.29 5.39 -4.59
CA ALA A 344 -8.83 4.12 -4.13
C ALA A 344 -7.95 2.92 -4.54
N LEU A 345 -7.98 1.84 -3.76
CA LEU A 345 -7.37 0.56 -4.11
C LEU A 345 -8.39 -0.57 -3.96
N ALA A 346 -8.34 -1.54 -4.88
CA ALA A 346 -9.08 -2.78 -4.75
C ALA A 346 -8.34 -3.96 -5.35
N ARG A 347 -8.51 -5.13 -4.74
CA ARG A 347 -8.07 -6.40 -5.31
C ARG A 347 -9.10 -6.95 -6.28
N TYR A 348 -8.73 -7.09 -7.55
CA TYR A 348 -9.54 -7.73 -8.58
C TYR A 348 -8.98 -9.11 -8.97
N ASN A 349 -9.83 -10.13 -9.14
CA ASN A 349 -9.38 -11.41 -9.69
C ASN A 349 -9.67 -11.42 -11.20
N SER A 350 -8.64 -11.47 -12.03
CA SER A 350 -8.78 -11.60 -13.48
C SER A 350 -8.14 -12.91 -13.92
N SER A 351 -8.93 -13.80 -14.51
CA SER A 351 -8.46 -15.11 -15.03
C SER A 351 -7.64 -15.91 -14.01
N GLY A 352 -8.13 -16.00 -12.77
CA GLY A 352 -7.46 -16.72 -11.68
C GLY A 352 -6.28 -15.98 -11.05
N THR A 353 -5.87 -14.84 -11.58
CA THR A 353 -4.77 -14.02 -11.04
C THR A 353 -5.33 -12.84 -10.25
N GLN A 354 -4.88 -12.66 -9.02
CA GLN A 354 -5.20 -11.45 -8.25
C GLN A 354 -4.47 -10.24 -8.83
N ARG A 355 -5.10 -9.10 -8.97
CA ARG A 355 -4.54 -7.86 -9.52
C ARG A 355 -4.86 -6.72 -8.57
N LEU A 356 -3.96 -5.75 -8.49
CA LEU A 356 -4.22 -4.51 -7.79
C LEU A 356 -4.79 -3.53 -8.80
N TYR A 357 -6.03 -3.10 -8.55
CA TYR A 357 -6.67 -2.03 -9.29
C TYR A 357 -6.57 -0.75 -8.46
N MET A 358 -6.27 0.35 -9.11
CA MET A 358 -6.00 1.63 -8.46
C MET A 358 -6.84 2.72 -9.14
N GLY A 359 -7.68 3.39 -8.38
CA GLY A 359 -8.46 4.54 -8.85
C GLY A 359 -7.64 5.81 -8.64
N ALA A 360 -7.75 6.75 -9.57
CA ALA A 360 -7.01 8.02 -9.53
C ALA A 360 -7.94 9.25 -9.50
N ASP A 361 -7.37 10.41 -9.23
CA ASP A 361 -8.00 11.74 -9.31
C ASP A 361 -8.36 12.17 -10.74
N THR A 362 -7.77 11.52 -11.75
CA THR A 362 -8.05 11.75 -13.17
C THR A 362 -9.32 11.05 -13.68
N GLY A 363 -10.00 10.29 -12.82
CA GLY A 363 -11.15 9.45 -13.16
C GLY A 363 -10.81 8.21 -13.96
N MET A 364 -9.55 7.82 -13.95
CA MET A 364 -9.06 6.58 -14.52
C MET A 364 -8.96 5.50 -13.44
N VAL A 365 -9.10 4.24 -13.87
CA VAL A 365 -8.78 3.07 -13.06
C VAL A 365 -7.64 2.34 -13.74
N TYR A 366 -6.59 2.04 -12.98
CA TYR A 366 -5.37 1.42 -13.46
C TYR A 366 -5.24 -0.02 -12.96
N ASN A 367 -4.64 -0.88 -13.78
CA ASN A 367 -4.19 -2.22 -13.42
C ASN A 367 -2.68 -2.18 -13.18
N LYS A 368 -2.25 -2.50 -11.95
CA LYS A 368 -0.82 -2.63 -11.64
C LYS A 368 -0.23 -3.87 -12.31
N GLY A 369 0.87 -3.69 -13.01
CA GLY A 369 1.63 -4.77 -13.62
C GLY A 369 2.24 -5.72 -12.60
N LYS A 370 2.64 -6.90 -13.07
CA LYS A 370 3.42 -7.86 -12.29
C LYS A 370 4.63 -8.32 -13.06
N HIS A 371 5.70 -8.67 -12.35
CA HIS A 371 6.88 -9.29 -12.96
C HIS A 371 6.61 -10.66 -13.59
N SER A 372 5.52 -11.32 -13.21
CA SER A 372 5.05 -12.58 -13.80
C SER A 372 4.21 -12.40 -15.07
N ASP A 373 3.92 -11.17 -15.50
CA ASP A 373 3.11 -10.92 -16.69
C ASP A 373 3.91 -11.25 -17.96
N SER A 374 3.24 -11.82 -18.97
CA SER A 374 3.86 -12.12 -20.26
C SER A 374 4.38 -10.88 -20.97
N THR A 375 3.65 -9.77 -20.81
CA THR A 375 4.06 -8.43 -21.24
C THR A 375 4.18 -7.57 -20.01
N LEU A 376 5.41 -7.16 -19.69
CA LEU A 376 5.66 -6.33 -18.53
C LEU A 376 5.12 -4.92 -18.78
N ILE A 377 4.28 -4.42 -17.89
CA ILE A 377 3.93 -3.00 -17.86
C ILE A 377 5.14 -2.25 -17.28
N ASN A 378 5.69 -1.34 -18.05
CA ASN A 378 7.00 -0.72 -17.81
C ASN A 378 6.96 0.81 -17.64
N SER A 379 5.76 1.38 -17.66
CA SER A 379 5.50 2.80 -17.47
C SER A 379 4.27 2.98 -16.59
N ASP A 380 4.19 4.13 -15.96
CA ASP A 380 3.03 4.58 -15.20
C ASP A 380 2.15 5.36 -16.16
N ASN A 381 1.29 4.64 -16.88
CA ASN A 381 0.39 5.21 -17.90
C ASN A 381 1.14 6.08 -18.95
N GLY A 382 2.29 5.59 -19.42
CA GLY A 382 3.15 6.32 -20.36
C GLY A 382 4.23 7.19 -19.72
N THR A 383 4.14 7.50 -18.42
CA THR A 383 5.21 8.18 -17.67
C THR A 383 6.29 7.18 -17.25
N SER A 384 7.55 7.59 -17.34
CA SER A 384 8.68 6.75 -16.92
C SER A 384 8.68 6.53 -15.40
N ILE A 385 8.83 5.28 -14.98
CA ILE A 385 8.95 4.92 -13.56
C ILE A 385 10.31 5.38 -13.05
N LYS A 386 10.30 6.25 -12.04
CA LYS A 386 11.53 6.64 -11.32
C LYS A 386 11.94 5.50 -10.40
N SER A 387 13.22 5.16 -10.44
CA SER A 387 13.79 4.17 -9.55
C SER A 387 15.12 4.67 -9.00
N ASN A 388 15.30 4.56 -7.69
CA ASN A 388 16.55 4.87 -7.03
C ASN A 388 16.74 3.99 -5.81
N PHE A 389 17.99 3.58 -5.61
CA PHE A 389 18.39 2.80 -4.47
C PHE A 389 19.72 3.28 -3.91
N GLU A 390 19.92 3.03 -2.63
CA GLU A 390 21.21 3.14 -1.98
C GLU A 390 21.53 1.80 -1.35
N LEU A 391 22.73 1.27 -1.58
CA LEU A 391 23.17 0.03 -0.93
C LEU A 391 23.59 0.33 0.50
N ALA A 392 23.54 -0.70 1.35
CA ALA A 392 24.14 -0.64 2.67
C ALA A 392 25.64 -0.28 2.55
N PRO A 393 26.20 0.53 3.48
CA PRO A 393 27.60 0.89 3.42
C PRO A 393 28.52 -0.34 3.48
N ILE A 394 29.46 -0.41 2.54
CA ILE A 394 30.39 -1.51 2.39
C ILE A 394 31.65 -1.15 3.18
N THR A 395 31.92 -1.90 4.24
CA THR A 395 33.15 -1.77 5.01
C THR A 395 34.26 -2.53 4.28
N LEU A 396 35.33 -1.82 3.88
CA LEU A 396 36.37 -2.38 3.02
C LEU A 396 37.37 -3.26 3.78
N ASP A 397 37.61 -2.94 5.06
CA ASP A 397 38.51 -3.64 5.98
C ASP A 397 38.21 -3.19 7.42
N ALA A 398 39.14 -3.29 8.36
CA ALA A 398 39.06 -2.62 9.65
C ALA A 398 38.83 -1.10 9.47
N LEU A 399 37.94 -0.52 10.29
CA LEU A 399 37.54 0.89 10.22
C LEU A 399 38.68 1.92 10.36
N GLN A 400 39.87 1.48 10.78
CA GLN A 400 41.07 2.30 10.93
C GLN A 400 41.96 2.29 9.68
N VAL A 401 41.70 1.39 8.72
CA VAL A 401 42.52 1.20 7.53
C VAL A 401 41.79 1.77 6.33
N GLU A 402 42.26 2.90 5.82
CA GLU A 402 41.76 3.47 4.58
C GLU A 402 42.27 2.66 3.38
N LYS A 403 41.39 2.40 2.43
CA LYS A 403 41.70 1.72 1.17
C LYS A 403 41.41 2.65 0.00
N GLU A 404 42.18 2.46 -1.06
CA GLU A 404 41.95 3.10 -2.35
C GLU A 404 41.27 2.09 -3.26
N ILE A 405 40.09 2.47 -3.75
CA ILE A 405 39.29 1.66 -4.64
C ILE A 405 39.71 2.03 -6.05
N ALA A 406 40.34 1.10 -6.76
CA ALA A 406 40.81 1.33 -8.12
C ALA A 406 39.69 1.15 -9.13
N THR A 407 38.90 0.07 -8.96
CA THR A 407 37.84 -0.28 -9.89
C THR A 407 36.59 -0.76 -9.16
N LEU A 408 35.44 -0.60 -9.81
CA LEU A 408 34.18 -1.21 -9.42
C LEU A 408 33.57 -1.89 -10.64
N THR A 409 33.23 -3.16 -10.47
CA THR A 409 32.53 -3.94 -11.49
C THR A 409 31.09 -4.15 -11.03
N ALA A 410 30.12 -3.67 -11.79
CA ALA A 410 28.70 -3.83 -11.52
C ALA A 410 28.07 -4.92 -12.42
N TYR A 411 27.25 -5.77 -11.81
CA TYR A 411 26.52 -6.84 -12.49
C TYR A 411 25.05 -6.48 -12.61
N ALA A 412 24.53 -6.37 -13.83
CA ALA A 412 23.14 -6.01 -14.04
C ALA A 412 22.60 -6.57 -15.36
N GLU A 413 21.31 -6.75 -15.48
CA GLU A 413 20.64 -7.19 -16.71
C GLU A 413 19.65 -6.13 -17.16
N ARG A 414 19.65 -5.84 -18.48
CA ARG A 414 18.79 -4.83 -19.11
C ARG A 414 18.92 -3.44 -18.47
N ALA A 415 20.08 -3.14 -17.90
CA ALA A 415 20.30 -1.96 -17.07
C ALA A 415 20.54 -0.65 -17.83
N GLY A 416 20.21 -0.60 -19.12
CA GLY A 416 20.29 0.64 -19.91
C GLY A 416 19.57 1.78 -19.20
N GLY A 417 20.22 2.93 -19.07
CA GLY A 417 19.71 4.08 -18.32
C GLY A 417 20.05 4.09 -16.82
N LEU A 418 20.36 2.95 -16.19
CA LEU A 418 20.67 2.91 -14.76
C LEU A 418 22.06 3.50 -14.51
N LYS A 419 22.08 4.65 -13.82
CA LYS A 419 23.29 5.39 -13.50
C LYS A 419 23.74 5.06 -12.09
N LEU A 420 25.00 4.67 -11.93
CA LEU A 420 25.61 4.42 -10.63
C LEU A 420 26.43 5.63 -10.17
N LYS A 421 26.44 5.81 -8.85
CA LYS A 421 27.24 6.81 -8.14
C LYS A 421 27.77 6.22 -6.84
N ALA A 422 28.91 6.70 -6.36
CA ALA A 422 29.50 6.24 -5.11
C ALA A 422 30.10 7.39 -4.30
N ARG A 423 30.19 7.21 -2.98
CA ARG A 423 30.83 8.14 -2.04
C ARG A 423 31.53 7.41 -0.92
N VAL A 424 32.46 8.09 -0.26
CA VAL A 424 33.05 7.64 1.01
C VAL A 424 32.26 8.23 2.16
N ILE A 425 32.02 7.41 3.17
CA ILE A 425 31.44 7.85 4.44
C ILE A 425 32.38 7.51 5.60
N ASP A 426 32.27 8.24 6.70
CA ASP A 426 33.03 7.94 7.91
C ASP A 426 32.34 6.86 8.77
N ARG A 427 33.02 6.43 9.84
CA ARG A 427 32.51 5.47 10.83
C ARG A 427 31.22 5.92 11.54
N ASN A 428 30.90 7.21 11.50
CA ASN A 428 29.68 7.79 12.05
C ASN A 428 28.61 7.97 10.96
N THR A 429 28.77 7.32 9.79
CA THR A 429 27.89 7.42 8.62
C THR A 429 27.75 8.81 8.01
N ARG A 430 28.66 9.73 8.34
CA ARG A 430 28.69 11.06 7.76
C ARG A 430 29.35 10.97 6.39
N ALA A 431 28.72 11.58 5.39
CA ALA A 431 29.31 11.69 4.06
C ALA A 431 30.60 12.51 4.15
N LEU A 432 31.73 11.89 3.80
CA LEU A 432 33.01 12.57 3.66
C LEU A 432 33.13 13.22 2.28
N THR A 433 32.60 12.54 1.27
CA THR A 433 32.55 13.03 -0.10
C THR A 433 31.12 13.10 -0.64
N PRO A 434 30.82 14.02 -1.57
CA PRO A 434 29.58 13.96 -2.34
C PRO A 434 29.56 12.70 -3.21
N PHE A 435 28.38 12.29 -3.67
CA PHE A 435 28.27 11.20 -4.63
C PHE A 435 28.97 11.55 -5.95
N LEU A 436 30.03 10.81 -6.28
CA LEU A 436 30.71 10.86 -7.57
C LEU A 436 29.99 9.95 -8.57
N LYS A 437 29.76 10.44 -9.78
CA LYS A 437 29.15 9.65 -10.87
C LYS A 437 30.15 8.60 -11.34
N LEU A 438 29.74 7.33 -11.36
CA LEU A 438 30.54 6.23 -11.92
C LEU A 438 30.28 6.08 -13.42
N GLY A 439 29.00 6.10 -13.82
CA GLY A 439 28.58 5.98 -15.20
C GLY A 439 27.23 5.29 -15.34
N GLU A 440 26.87 4.96 -16.57
CA GLU A 440 25.63 4.25 -16.91
C GLU A 440 25.93 2.77 -17.20
N LEU A 441 25.03 1.89 -16.76
CA LEU A 441 25.11 0.47 -17.05
C LEU A 441 24.59 0.21 -18.46
N THR A 442 25.42 -0.37 -19.32
CA THR A 442 25.10 -0.61 -20.75
C THR A 442 25.14 -2.08 -21.14
N LYS A 443 25.84 -2.90 -20.36
CA LYS A 443 26.05 -4.34 -20.59
C LYS A 443 25.82 -5.14 -19.31
N PHE A 444 26.02 -6.46 -19.37
CA PHE A 444 25.84 -7.31 -18.20
C PHE A 444 26.87 -7.04 -17.09
N ILE A 445 28.14 -6.84 -17.48
CA ILE A 445 29.28 -6.56 -16.59
C ILE A 445 29.81 -5.18 -16.95
N ASN A 446 29.72 -4.22 -16.05
CA ASN A 446 30.17 -2.84 -16.29
C ASN A 446 31.32 -2.52 -15.35
N ASP A 447 32.47 -2.17 -15.92
CA ASP A 447 33.67 -1.84 -15.17
C ASP A 447 33.83 -0.32 -15.16
N PHE A 448 34.11 0.21 -13.98
CA PHE A 448 34.33 1.64 -13.75
C PHE A 448 35.68 1.83 -13.08
N ASP A 449 36.51 2.70 -13.64
CA ASP A 449 37.65 3.24 -12.92
C ASP A 449 37.14 4.26 -11.89
N ILE A 450 37.61 4.15 -10.65
CA ILE A 450 37.12 4.96 -9.54
C ILE A 450 38.23 5.93 -9.08
N GLU A 451 37.95 7.22 -9.20
CA GLU A 451 38.79 8.30 -8.65
C GLU A 451 38.17 8.88 -7.37
N ILE A 452 37.79 8.00 -6.44
CA ILE A 452 37.24 8.42 -5.15
C ILE A 452 38.37 8.48 -4.13
N GLU A 453 38.33 9.47 -3.24
CA GLU A 453 39.28 9.58 -2.12
C GLU A 453 39.35 8.30 -1.29
N LYS A 454 40.49 8.10 -0.61
CA LYS A 454 40.69 6.92 0.24
C LYS A 454 39.65 6.91 1.37
N GLY A 455 39.20 5.72 1.72
CA GLY A 455 38.17 5.57 2.74
C GLY A 455 38.14 4.18 3.33
N ALA A 456 37.51 4.06 4.51
CA ALA A 456 37.24 2.76 5.13
C ALA A 456 35.87 2.20 4.75
N ILE A 457 34.92 3.08 4.35
CA ILE A 457 33.54 2.71 4.05
C ILE A 457 33.09 3.35 2.73
N LEU A 458 32.61 2.52 1.81
CA LEU A 458 32.05 2.92 0.52
C LEU A 458 30.53 2.82 0.56
N GLN A 459 29.83 3.83 0.05
CA GLN A 459 28.40 3.74 -0.22
C GLN A 459 28.15 3.89 -1.72
N VAL A 460 27.35 2.97 -2.28
CA VAL A 460 26.99 2.97 -3.69
C VAL A 460 25.49 3.20 -3.83
N ALA A 461 25.10 3.96 -4.83
CA ALA A 461 23.71 4.26 -5.14
C ALA A 461 23.46 4.14 -6.64
N GLY A 462 22.24 3.77 -7.00
CA GLY A 462 21.77 3.70 -8.38
C GLY A 462 20.52 4.56 -8.57
N SER A 463 20.38 5.13 -9.76
CA SER A 463 19.17 5.86 -10.14
C SER A 463 18.89 5.73 -11.63
N GLU A 464 17.62 5.55 -11.99
CA GLU A 464 17.12 5.50 -13.35
C GLU A 464 15.76 6.20 -13.41
N SER A 465 15.57 7.06 -14.41
CA SER A 465 14.36 7.89 -14.55
C SER A 465 13.84 7.97 -15.98
N GLY A 466 14.34 7.10 -16.86
CA GLY A 466 14.00 7.04 -18.27
C GLY A 466 12.96 5.97 -18.58
N SER A 467 12.65 5.86 -19.88
CA SER A 467 11.67 4.91 -20.42
C SER A 467 12.21 3.49 -20.53
N SER A 468 13.40 3.22 -19.99
CA SER A 468 13.98 1.88 -20.00
C SER A 468 13.02 0.92 -19.32
N PRO A 469 12.63 -0.16 -20.03
CA PRO A 469 11.44 -0.88 -19.70
C PRO A 469 11.58 -1.67 -18.38
N TYR A 470 12.80 -2.02 -18.01
CA TYR A 470 13.08 -2.88 -16.87
C TYR A 470 14.59 -3.06 -16.69
N TRP A 471 15.07 -3.06 -15.44
CA TRP A 471 16.44 -3.46 -15.11
C TRP A 471 16.46 -4.40 -13.90
N SER A 472 17.51 -5.23 -13.83
CA SER A 472 17.83 -6.06 -12.66
C SER A 472 19.28 -5.81 -12.27
N PHE A 473 19.55 -5.45 -11.02
CA PHE A 473 20.88 -5.19 -10.49
C PHE A 473 21.24 -6.30 -9.49
N TYR A 474 22.34 -7.00 -9.75
CA TYR A 474 22.76 -8.19 -9.00
C TYR A 474 23.85 -7.92 -7.97
N GLY A 475 24.49 -6.75 -8.02
CA GLY A 475 25.52 -6.35 -7.06
C GLY A 475 26.77 -5.78 -7.72
N ILE A 476 27.82 -5.67 -6.93
CA ILE A 476 29.11 -5.12 -7.33
C ILE A 476 30.28 -5.98 -6.84
N GLU A 477 31.41 -5.87 -7.51
CA GLU A 477 32.73 -6.31 -7.08
C GLU A 477 33.68 -5.10 -7.03
N LEU A 478 34.55 -5.04 -6.03
CA LEU A 478 35.49 -3.93 -5.83
C LEU A 478 36.93 -4.40 -6.09
N GLY A 479 37.63 -3.71 -6.98
CA GLY A 479 39.07 -3.82 -7.15
C GLY A 479 39.79 -2.85 -6.22
N ILE A 480 40.41 -3.37 -5.17
CA ILE A 480 41.17 -2.56 -4.21
C ILE A 480 42.66 -2.60 -4.58
N ASN A 481 43.29 -1.43 -4.67
CA ASN A 481 44.74 -1.35 -4.85
C ASN A 481 45.42 -1.96 -3.63
N LYS A 482 46.27 -2.97 -3.84
CA LYS A 482 47.16 -3.45 -2.79
C LYS A 482 48.14 -2.32 -2.50
N PHE A 483 48.00 -1.66 -1.36
CA PHE A 483 49.08 -0.82 -0.89
C PHE A 483 50.31 -1.70 -0.63
N ALA A 484 51.47 -1.23 -1.10
CA ALA A 484 52.73 -1.59 -0.48
C ALA A 484 52.66 -1.06 0.96
N ASP A 485 52.83 -1.94 1.94
CA ASP A 485 52.81 -1.63 3.37
C ASP A 485 53.88 -0.59 3.72
N ASN A 486 53.60 0.69 3.47
CA ASN A 486 54.37 1.79 4.03
C ASN A 486 53.86 2.02 5.45
N ILE A 487 54.11 1.03 6.33
CA ILE A 487 54.02 1.20 7.77
C ILE A 487 55.03 2.29 8.10
N LYS A 488 54.56 3.53 8.29
CA LYS A 488 55.33 4.54 8.99
C LYS A 488 55.38 4.10 10.46
N THR A 489 56.43 3.37 10.81
CA THR A 489 56.85 3.11 12.19
C THR A 489 57.11 4.41 12.93
#